data_AF-A0A7C5A1N3-F1
#
_entry.id   AF-A0A7C5A1N3-F1
#
_cell.length_a   1.000
_cell.length_b   1.000
_cell.length_c   1.000
_cell.angle_alpha   90.00
_cell.angle_beta   90.00
_cell.angle_gamma   90.00
#
_symmetry.space_group_name_H-M   'P 1'
#
loop_
_entity.id
_entity.type
_entity.pdbx_description
1 polymer ?
#
loop_
_entity_poly.entity_id
_entity_poly.type
_entity_poly.pdbx_seq_one_letter_code
_entity_poly.pdbx_strand_id
1 'polypeptide(L)'
;MKSLRLWTTVLIVWLIFFFNVERINSPINIRFYTYIFVALLVAVTLALPRLQRTSFLILLVTSISLFLGFRVFMERGYWYDNLFTGFALPITVTQVSAIIITGLLARQIQYGLQEFESVIANITFGYVGRLPRPFSEGQGPMYREVKRARRYHRPLAVIALKVEESDINVLLPQMVKEVQHAMMRQYVLAGIARILDNNIHDFETIALRDNNFILVLPEITAEEADQVAQKLQSAVKEHLKIQLQVGTANFPGEAMTFESLVEMALKNAQPPDRVLATPKQVTTPQNLGDIRL
;
A
#
# COMPACT_ATOMS: atom_id res chain seq x y z
N MET A 1 3.81 0.03 -8.45
CA MET A 1 4.60 1.29 -8.56
C MET A 1 5.13 1.58 -9.97
N LYS A 2 5.73 0.62 -10.71
CA LYS A 2 6.21 0.84 -12.09
C LYS A 2 5.10 1.31 -13.05
N SER A 3 3.90 0.73 -12.93
CA SER A 3 2.71 1.10 -13.69
C SER A 3 2.25 2.54 -13.43
N LEU A 4 2.13 2.96 -12.17
CA LEU A 4 1.72 4.32 -11.81
C LEU A 4 2.67 5.36 -12.40
N ARG A 5 3.99 5.16 -12.25
CA ARG A 5 5.00 6.07 -12.80
C ARG A 5 4.91 6.18 -14.32
N LEU A 6 4.69 5.06 -15.01
CA LEU A 6 4.49 5.03 -16.46
C LEU A 6 3.26 5.86 -16.86
N TRP A 7 2.10 5.62 -16.24
CA TRP A 7 0.86 6.31 -16.59
C TRP A 7 0.88 7.81 -16.27
N THR A 8 1.50 8.21 -15.16
CA THR A 8 1.73 9.63 -14.86
C THR A 8 2.61 10.28 -15.91
N THR A 9 3.68 9.61 -16.35
CA THR A 9 4.55 10.10 -17.42
C THR A 9 3.79 10.25 -18.73
N VAL A 10 2.98 9.25 -19.10
CA VAL A 10 2.14 9.28 -20.30
C VAL A 10 1.12 10.42 -20.26
N LEU A 11 0.45 10.66 -19.12
CA LEU A 11 -0.47 11.80 -18.97
C LEU A 11 0.25 13.13 -19.12
N ILE A 12 1.41 13.30 -18.52
CA ILE A 12 2.19 14.56 -18.63
C ILE A 12 2.58 14.79 -20.09
N VAL A 13 3.12 13.77 -20.76
CA VAL A 13 3.50 13.85 -22.19
C VAL A 13 2.28 14.17 -23.05
N TRP A 14 1.14 13.53 -22.78
CA TRP A 14 -0.12 13.80 -23.47
C TRP A 14 -0.60 15.24 -23.28
N LEU A 15 -0.57 15.77 -22.06
CA LEU A 15 -0.97 17.15 -21.79
C LEU A 15 -0.03 18.14 -22.47
N ILE A 16 1.30 17.92 -22.41
CA ILE A 16 2.27 18.77 -23.13
C ILE A 16 1.96 18.78 -24.62
N PHE A 17 1.72 17.61 -25.23
CA PHE A 17 1.35 17.51 -26.64
C PHE A 17 0.04 18.26 -26.94
N PHE A 18 -1.01 18.02 -26.15
CA PHE A 18 -2.32 18.63 -26.34
C PHE A 18 -2.28 20.17 -26.23
N PHE A 19 -1.60 20.72 -25.22
CA PHE A 19 -1.47 22.16 -25.02
C PHE A 19 -0.55 22.84 -26.03
N ASN A 20 0.29 22.08 -26.76
CA ASN A 20 1.18 22.63 -27.79
C ASN A 20 0.70 22.35 -29.23
N VAL A 21 -0.38 21.59 -29.42
CA VAL A 21 -0.83 21.18 -30.77
C VAL A 21 -1.16 22.36 -31.68
N GLU A 22 -1.71 23.44 -31.12
CA GLU A 22 -2.04 24.68 -31.84
C GLU A 22 -0.77 25.39 -32.37
N ARG A 23 0.38 25.22 -31.70
CA ARG A 23 1.66 25.78 -32.15
C ARG A 23 2.30 24.98 -33.28
N ILE A 24 1.98 23.69 -33.39
CA ILE A 24 2.60 22.77 -34.37
C ILE A 24 1.88 22.83 -35.71
N ASN A 25 0.57 23.09 -35.73
CA ASN A 25 -0.21 23.10 -36.98
C ASN A 25 -1.27 24.22 -36.99
N SER A 26 -1.08 25.23 -37.84
CA SER A 26 -1.91 26.44 -37.94
C SER A 26 -3.42 26.26 -38.28
N PRO A 27 -3.89 25.20 -38.98
CA PRO A 27 -5.31 25.02 -39.23
C PRO A 27 -6.08 24.41 -38.04
N ILE A 28 -5.39 23.96 -36.97
CA ILE A 28 -6.02 23.37 -35.79
C ILE A 28 -6.14 24.45 -34.70
N ASN A 29 -7.24 25.21 -34.74
CA ASN A 29 -7.56 26.17 -33.68
C ASN A 29 -8.49 25.51 -32.64
N ILE A 30 -7.90 25.05 -31.53
CA ILE A 30 -8.67 24.53 -30.39
C ILE A 30 -9.05 25.73 -29.52
N ARG A 31 -10.35 25.90 -29.27
CA ARG A 31 -10.85 27.02 -28.48
C ARG A 31 -10.35 26.96 -27.02
N PHE A 32 -10.01 28.12 -26.47
CA PHE A 32 -9.44 28.29 -25.13
C PHE A 32 -10.20 27.54 -24.02
N TYR A 33 -11.53 27.55 -24.06
CA TYR A 33 -12.34 26.88 -23.05
C TYR A 33 -12.18 25.35 -23.01
N THR A 34 -11.77 24.71 -24.12
CA THR A 34 -11.49 23.27 -24.15
C THR A 34 -10.29 22.94 -23.27
N TYR A 35 -9.26 23.77 -23.29
CA TYR A 35 -8.08 23.58 -22.45
C TYR A 35 -8.41 23.67 -20.96
N ILE A 36 -9.22 24.66 -20.57
CA ILE A 36 -9.72 24.78 -19.20
C ILE A 36 -10.54 23.53 -18.82
N PHE A 37 -11.41 23.08 -19.72
CA PHE A 37 -12.24 21.90 -19.46
C PHE A 37 -11.41 20.63 -19.25
N VAL A 38 -10.40 20.39 -20.10
CA VAL A 38 -9.49 19.25 -19.97
C VAL A 38 -8.70 19.30 -18.66
N ALA A 39 -8.19 20.48 -18.28
CA ALA A 39 -7.49 20.66 -17.00
C ALA A 39 -8.42 20.42 -15.79
N LEU A 40 -9.64 20.95 -15.85
CA LEU A 40 -10.65 20.76 -14.81
C LEU A 40 -11.07 19.28 -14.71
N LEU A 41 -11.20 18.59 -15.85
CA LEU A 41 -11.52 17.17 -15.89
C LEU A 41 -10.46 16.35 -15.16
N VAL A 42 -9.16 16.62 -15.40
CA VAL A 42 -8.05 15.97 -14.68
C VAL A 42 -8.11 16.29 -13.20
N ALA A 43 -8.30 17.56 -12.83
CA ALA A 43 -8.37 17.98 -11.43
C ALA A 43 -9.53 17.32 -10.68
N VAL A 44 -10.74 17.33 -11.27
CA VAL A 44 -11.96 16.76 -10.67
C VAL A 44 -11.86 15.24 -10.55
N THR A 45 -11.36 14.56 -11.60
CA THR A 45 -11.14 13.12 -11.54
C THR A 45 -10.17 12.79 -10.43
N LEU A 46 -8.98 13.39 -10.40
CA LEU A 46 -7.97 13.11 -9.36
C LEU A 46 -8.44 13.49 -7.94
N ALA A 47 -9.14 14.62 -7.76
CA ALA A 47 -9.55 15.13 -6.45
C ALA A 47 -10.77 14.42 -5.85
N LEU A 48 -11.67 13.86 -6.67
CA LEU A 48 -12.90 13.23 -6.19
C LEU A 48 -12.82 11.70 -6.30
N PRO A 49 -12.33 10.99 -5.26
CA PRO A 49 -12.27 9.52 -5.26
C PRO A 49 -13.65 8.86 -5.36
N ARG A 50 -14.73 9.61 -5.05
CA ARG A 50 -16.12 9.15 -5.22
C ARG A 50 -16.52 8.88 -6.67
N LEU A 51 -15.92 9.55 -7.65
CA LEU A 51 -16.25 9.35 -9.08
C LEU A 51 -15.85 7.97 -9.61
N GLN A 52 -15.07 7.19 -8.84
CA GLN A 52 -14.55 5.89 -9.25
C GLN A 52 -15.53 4.73 -9.05
N ARG A 53 -16.52 4.88 -8.15
CA ARG A 53 -17.59 3.88 -7.98
C ARG A 53 -18.57 3.89 -9.14
N THR A 54 -18.53 4.94 -9.94
CA THR A 54 -19.40 5.13 -11.09
C THR A 54 -18.79 4.46 -12.32
N SER A 55 -19.62 3.82 -13.14
CA SER A 55 -19.16 3.21 -14.40
C SER A 55 -18.41 4.24 -15.26
N PHE A 56 -17.31 3.80 -15.87
CA PHE A 56 -16.51 4.61 -16.80
C PHE A 56 -17.37 5.33 -17.83
N LEU A 57 -18.33 4.58 -18.39
CA LEU A 57 -19.21 5.07 -19.43
C LEU A 57 -20.07 6.23 -18.93
N ILE A 58 -20.53 6.18 -17.68
CA ILE A 58 -21.31 7.27 -17.10
C ILE A 58 -20.43 8.51 -16.92
N LEU A 59 -19.19 8.37 -16.43
CA LEU A 59 -18.27 9.50 -16.29
C LEU A 59 -17.96 10.14 -17.64
N LEU A 60 -17.69 9.31 -18.65
CA LEU A 60 -17.36 9.73 -20.01
C LEU A 60 -18.56 10.41 -20.68
N VAL A 61 -19.74 9.77 -20.65
CA VAL A 61 -21.00 10.34 -21.19
C VAL A 61 -21.35 11.64 -20.48
N THR A 62 -21.22 11.70 -19.16
CA THR A 62 -21.48 12.93 -18.40
C THR A 62 -20.50 14.03 -18.80
N SER A 63 -19.21 13.71 -18.94
CA SER A 63 -18.18 14.70 -19.32
C SER A 63 -18.36 15.22 -20.74
N ILE A 64 -18.67 14.34 -21.70
CA ILE A 64 -18.98 14.74 -23.08
C ILE A 64 -20.28 15.57 -23.11
N SER A 65 -21.33 15.14 -22.40
CA SER A 65 -22.60 15.85 -22.37
C SER A 65 -22.45 17.24 -21.75
N LEU A 66 -21.69 17.36 -20.66
CA LEU A 66 -21.36 18.63 -20.02
C LEU A 66 -20.58 19.54 -20.96
N PHE A 67 -19.58 19.00 -21.67
CA PHE A 67 -18.77 19.75 -22.64
C PHE A 67 -19.61 20.26 -23.81
N LEU A 68 -20.41 19.38 -24.44
CA LEU A 68 -21.28 19.76 -25.56
C LEU A 68 -22.34 20.77 -25.11
N GLY A 69 -22.95 20.57 -23.95
CA GLY A 69 -23.92 21.51 -23.39
C GLY A 69 -23.30 22.89 -23.11
N PHE A 70 -22.11 22.92 -22.52
CA PHE A 70 -21.36 24.16 -22.28
C PHE A 70 -20.99 24.86 -23.60
N ARG A 71 -20.56 24.09 -24.61
CA ARG A 71 -20.24 24.63 -25.92
C ARG A 71 -21.46 25.25 -26.59
N VAL A 72 -22.59 24.56 -26.61
CA VAL A 72 -23.86 25.08 -27.15
C VAL A 72 -24.30 26.35 -26.40
N PHE A 73 -24.09 26.40 -25.08
CA PHE A 73 -24.41 27.58 -24.27
C PHE A 73 -23.52 28.79 -24.58
N MET A 74 -22.21 28.59 -24.73
CA MET A 74 -21.25 29.67 -25.05
C MET A 74 -21.36 30.14 -26.50
N GLU A 75 -21.72 29.26 -27.42
CA GLU A 75 -21.80 29.55 -28.86
C GLU A 75 -23.21 29.98 -29.31
N ARG A 76 -24.15 30.16 -28.37
CA ARG A 76 -25.55 30.54 -28.60
C ARG A 76 -25.76 31.84 -29.41
N GLY A 77 -24.70 32.62 -29.65
CA GLY A 77 -24.73 33.86 -30.44
C GLY A 77 -24.15 33.77 -31.86
N TYR A 78 -23.50 32.66 -32.25
CA TYR A 78 -22.94 32.49 -33.60
C TYR A 78 -23.46 31.18 -34.21
N TRP A 79 -24.41 31.30 -35.15
CA TRP A 79 -24.89 30.30 -36.10
C TRP A 79 -24.85 28.83 -35.63
N TYR A 80 -25.99 28.38 -35.10
CA TYR A 80 -26.30 26.98 -34.75
C TYR A 80 -26.12 25.98 -35.91
N ASP A 81 -25.99 26.44 -37.16
CA ASP A 81 -26.00 25.61 -38.38
C ASP A 81 -24.68 24.91 -38.72
N ASN A 82 -23.59 25.14 -37.97
CA ASN A 82 -22.25 24.59 -38.29
C ASN A 82 -21.65 23.67 -37.21
N LEU A 83 -22.42 23.23 -36.21
CA LEU A 83 -21.88 22.38 -35.14
C LEU A 83 -21.51 20.96 -35.64
N PHE A 84 -22.19 20.49 -36.70
CA PHE A 84 -22.03 19.16 -37.29
C PHE A 84 -21.71 19.20 -38.80
N THR A 85 -21.37 20.36 -39.35
CA THR A 85 -21.29 20.61 -40.80
C THR A 85 -20.05 21.44 -41.14
N GLY A 86 -19.29 21.04 -42.17
CA GLY A 86 -18.11 21.76 -42.67
C GLY A 86 -16.83 21.61 -41.83
N PHE A 87 -15.99 22.65 -41.83
CA PHE A 87 -14.66 22.69 -41.18
C PHE A 87 -14.68 22.55 -39.65
N ALA A 88 -15.84 22.64 -39.00
CA ALA A 88 -15.98 22.53 -37.55
C ALA A 88 -16.06 21.07 -37.05
N LEU A 89 -16.39 20.11 -37.91
CA LEU A 89 -16.52 18.70 -37.53
C LEU A 89 -15.17 18.09 -37.10
N PRO A 90 -14.06 18.24 -37.87
CA PRO A 90 -12.76 17.72 -37.45
C PRO A 90 -12.31 18.28 -36.09
N ILE A 91 -12.48 19.59 -35.86
CA ILE A 91 -12.12 20.24 -34.60
C ILE A 91 -12.92 19.66 -33.43
N THR A 92 -14.22 19.45 -33.62
CA THR A 92 -15.09 18.85 -32.60
C THR A 92 -14.67 17.42 -32.27
N VAL A 93 -14.32 16.62 -33.28
CA VAL A 93 -13.81 15.25 -33.10
C VAL A 93 -12.48 15.26 -32.33
N THR A 94 -11.58 16.21 -32.63
CA THR A 94 -10.32 16.37 -31.89
C THR A 94 -10.57 16.76 -30.42
N GLN A 95 -11.52 17.65 -30.14
CA GLN A 95 -11.87 18.03 -28.77
C GLN A 95 -12.46 16.86 -27.97
N VAL A 96 -13.40 16.12 -28.56
CA VAL A 96 -14.04 14.97 -27.92
C VAL A 96 -13.05 13.84 -27.70
N SER A 97 -12.21 13.52 -28.69
CA SER A 97 -11.16 12.52 -28.53
C SER A 97 -10.15 12.91 -27.45
N ALA A 98 -9.80 14.20 -27.33
CA ALA A 98 -8.94 14.66 -26.25
C ALA A 98 -9.56 14.49 -24.86
N ILE A 99 -10.87 14.74 -24.73
CA ILE A 99 -11.61 14.48 -23.48
C ILE A 99 -11.61 12.98 -23.14
N ILE A 100 -11.84 12.12 -24.14
CA ILE A 100 -11.82 10.66 -23.96
C ILE A 100 -10.45 10.17 -23.50
N ILE A 101 -9.39 10.55 -24.20
CA ILE A 101 -8.02 10.13 -23.89
C ILE A 101 -7.62 10.63 -22.50
N THR A 102 -7.90 11.89 -22.20
CA THR A 102 -7.61 12.48 -20.88
C THR A 102 -8.36 11.75 -19.77
N GLY A 103 -9.64 11.46 -19.97
CA GLY A 103 -10.45 10.71 -19.00
C GLY A 103 -9.94 9.29 -18.76
N LEU A 104 -9.49 8.59 -19.81
CA LEU A 104 -8.87 7.27 -19.70
C LEU A 104 -7.57 7.31 -18.88
N LEU A 105 -6.67 8.24 -19.21
CA LEU A 105 -5.37 8.38 -18.54
C LEU A 105 -5.52 8.80 -17.08
N ALA A 106 -6.38 9.78 -16.79
CA ALA A 106 -6.64 10.24 -15.43
C ALA A 106 -7.20 9.10 -14.56
N ARG A 107 -8.12 8.31 -15.09
CA ARG A 107 -8.67 7.15 -14.38
C ARG A 107 -7.62 6.07 -14.11
N GLN A 108 -6.73 5.81 -15.06
CA GLN A 108 -5.68 4.81 -14.88
C GLN A 108 -4.69 5.21 -13.78
N ILE A 109 -4.29 6.48 -13.72
CA ILE A 109 -3.48 7.02 -12.63
C ILE A 109 -4.21 6.88 -11.30
N GLN A 110 -5.50 7.20 -11.30
CA GLN A 110 -6.30 7.18 -10.09
C GLN A 110 -6.52 5.77 -9.51
N TYR A 111 -6.64 4.75 -10.36
CA TYR A 111 -6.62 3.34 -9.92
C TYR A 111 -5.30 2.97 -9.25
N GLY A 112 -4.16 3.39 -9.84
CA GLY A 112 -2.86 3.16 -9.22
C GLY A 112 -2.69 3.91 -7.89
N LEU A 113 -3.31 5.08 -7.74
CA LEU A 113 -3.32 5.84 -6.48
C LEU A 113 -4.11 5.12 -5.38
N GLN A 114 -5.28 4.55 -5.70
CA GLN A 114 -6.09 3.81 -4.73
C GLN A 114 -5.44 2.49 -4.30
N GLU A 115 -4.83 1.78 -5.25
CA GLU A 115 -4.08 0.56 -4.93
C GLU A 115 -2.95 0.90 -3.95
N PHE A 116 -2.22 1.98 -4.21
CA PHE A 116 -1.18 2.48 -3.31
C PHE A 116 -1.74 2.91 -1.95
N GLU A 117 -2.83 3.66 -1.92
CA GLU A 117 -3.48 4.09 -0.67
C GLU A 117 -3.98 2.90 0.14
N SER A 118 -4.56 1.89 -0.49
CA SER A 118 -5.05 0.68 0.19
C SER A 118 -3.91 -0.21 0.70
N VAL A 119 -2.81 -0.31 -0.05
CA VAL A 119 -1.59 -1.00 0.40
C VAL A 119 -0.99 -0.26 1.58
N ILE A 120 -0.87 1.06 1.51
CA ILE A 120 -0.42 1.87 2.66
C ILE A 120 -1.37 1.74 3.84
N ALA A 121 -2.69 1.79 3.63
CA ALA A 121 -3.66 1.67 4.70
C ALA A 121 -3.60 0.29 5.37
N ASN A 122 -3.44 -0.78 4.60
CA ASN A 122 -3.26 -2.13 5.13
C ASN A 122 -1.94 -2.28 5.91
N ILE A 123 -0.86 -1.65 5.42
CA ILE A 123 0.45 -1.60 6.09
C ILE A 123 0.37 -0.75 7.37
N THR A 124 -0.28 0.40 7.31
CA THR A 124 -0.29 1.44 8.36
C THR A 124 -1.29 1.10 9.45
N PHE A 125 -2.42 0.50 9.09
CA PHE A 125 -3.55 0.35 10.01
C PHE A 125 -3.98 -1.09 10.27
N GLY A 126 -3.48 -2.09 9.54
CA GLY A 126 -3.58 -3.53 9.86
C GLY A 126 -4.98 -4.15 10.01
N TYR A 127 -6.01 -3.42 10.44
CA TYR A 127 -7.34 -3.90 10.76
C TYR A 127 -8.29 -2.75 11.14
N VAL A 128 -8.63 -1.85 10.22
CA VAL A 128 -9.78 -0.96 10.46
C VAL A 128 -11.00 -1.65 9.89
N GLY A 129 -11.72 -2.38 10.76
CA GLY A 129 -13.07 -2.83 10.46
C GLY A 129 -13.96 -1.67 10.02
N ARG A 130 -15.13 -1.98 9.43
CA ARG A 130 -16.07 -0.93 9.02
C ARG A 130 -16.39 -0.01 10.19
N LEU A 131 -16.14 1.29 10.00
CA LEU A 131 -16.53 2.33 10.95
C LEU A 131 -17.99 2.14 11.38
N PRO A 132 -18.32 2.30 12.68
CA PRO A 132 -19.70 2.23 13.15
C PRO A 132 -20.57 3.24 12.39
N ARG A 133 -21.75 2.81 11.92
CA ARG A 133 -22.69 3.73 11.26
C ARG A 133 -23.26 4.72 12.28
N PRO A 134 -23.50 5.99 11.90
CA PRO A 134 -24.17 6.96 12.75
C PRO A 134 -25.51 6.42 13.26
N PHE A 135 -25.89 6.78 14.49
CA PHE A 135 -27.16 6.35 15.07
C PHE A 135 -28.37 6.68 14.18
N SER A 136 -28.35 7.86 13.54
CA SER A 136 -29.38 8.30 12.59
C SER A 136 -29.62 7.32 11.43
N GLU A 137 -28.58 6.65 10.94
CA GLU A 137 -28.69 5.63 9.88
C GLU A 137 -29.11 4.26 10.41
N GLY A 138 -28.82 3.98 11.69
CA GLY A 138 -29.10 2.71 12.37
C GLY A 138 -30.49 2.60 13.01
N GLN A 139 -31.19 3.73 13.20
CA GLN A 139 -32.49 3.78 13.88
C GLN A 139 -33.59 2.97 13.18
N GLY A 140 -33.66 3.02 11.85
CA GLY A 140 -34.71 2.34 11.08
C GLY A 140 -34.76 0.83 11.38
N PRO A 141 -33.65 0.09 11.23
CA PRO A 141 -33.57 -1.32 11.64
C PRO A 141 -33.91 -1.56 13.11
N MET A 142 -33.42 -0.73 14.05
CA MET A 142 -33.69 -0.88 15.48
C MET A 142 -35.18 -0.73 15.80
N TYR A 143 -35.85 0.28 15.22
CA TYR A 143 -37.28 0.51 15.42
C TYR A 143 -38.15 -0.62 14.86
N ARG A 144 -37.72 -1.23 13.73
CA ARG A 144 -38.40 -2.41 13.19
C ARG A 144 -38.35 -3.59 14.16
N GLU A 145 -37.22 -3.84 14.82
CA GLU A 145 -37.12 -4.92 15.81
C GLU A 145 -37.96 -4.64 17.06
N VAL A 146 -38.06 -3.38 17.51
CA VAL A 146 -39.01 -2.99 18.59
C VAL A 146 -40.45 -3.27 18.18
N LYS A 147 -40.86 -2.85 16.97
CA LYS A 147 -42.21 -3.09 16.44
C LYS A 147 -42.50 -4.59 16.30
N ARG A 148 -41.53 -5.36 15.84
CA ARG A 148 -41.61 -6.83 15.70
C ARG A 148 -41.74 -7.50 17.07
N ALA A 149 -40.89 -7.16 18.03
CA ALA A 149 -40.91 -7.69 19.39
C ALA A 149 -42.27 -7.43 20.06
N ARG A 150 -42.81 -6.22 19.92
CA ARG A 150 -44.16 -5.86 20.39
C ARG A 150 -45.26 -6.68 19.72
N ARG A 151 -45.24 -6.82 18.39
CA ARG A 151 -46.26 -7.56 17.63
C ARG A 151 -46.33 -9.03 18.02
N TYR A 152 -45.17 -9.65 18.25
CA TYR A 152 -45.05 -11.09 18.50
C TYR A 152 -44.82 -11.45 19.97
N HIS A 153 -44.94 -10.48 20.90
CA HIS A 153 -44.71 -10.67 22.33
C HIS A 153 -43.36 -11.36 22.62
N ARG A 154 -42.30 -10.96 21.91
CA ARG A 154 -40.95 -11.52 22.08
C ARG A 154 -40.13 -10.62 23.01
N PRO A 155 -39.29 -11.20 23.89
CA PRO A 155 -38.37 -10.41 24.70
C PRO A 155 -37.34 -9.71 23.80
N LEU A 156 -37.06 -8.45 24.11
CA LEU A 156 -36.05 -7.63 23.43
C LEU A 156 -35.25 -6.89 24.50
N ALA A 157 -33.92 -6.87 24.35
CA ALA A 157 -33.01 -6.14 25.22
C ALA A 157 -32.20 -5.13 24.39
N VAL A 158 -31.85 -4.00 25.01
CA VAL A 158 -30.99 -2.97 24.42
C VAL A 158 -29.86 -2.69 25.40
N ILE A 159 -28.62 -2.69 24.91
CA ILE A 159 -27.43 -2.38 25.70
C ILE A 159 -26.87 -1.06 25.16
N ALA A 160 -26.77 -0.06 26.04
CA ALA A 160 -26.08 1.19 25.75
C ALA A 160 -24.66 1.10 26.33
N LEU A 161 -23.66 1.10 25.45
CA LEU A 161 -22.25 1.13 25.83
C LEU A 161 -21.79 2.59 25.74
N LYS A 162 -21.40 3.16 26.89
CA LYS A 162 -20.78 4.48 26.95
C LYS A 162 -19.29 4.29 27.21
N VAL A 163 -18.47 5.01 26.46
CA VAL A 163 -17.03 5.09 26.71
C VAL A 163 -16.77 6.49 27.29
N GLU A 164 -16.05 6.57 28.41
CA GLU A 164 -15.64 7.85 28.96
C GLU A 164 -14.48 8.43 28.14
N GLU A 165 -14.56 9.70 27.76
CA GLU A 165 -13.50 10.35 26.97
C GLU A 165 -12.15 10.37 27.71
N SER A 166 -12.17 10.40 29.05
CA SER A 166 -11.00 10.26 29.92
C SER A 166 -10.26 8.95 29.65
N ASP A 167 -10.97 7.83 29.51
CA ASP A 167 -10.36 6.52 29.27
C ASP A 167 -9.75 6.43 27.86
N ILE A 168 -10.38 7.05 26.87
CA ILE A 168 -9.83 7.13 25.51
C ILE A 168 -8.52 7.91 25.53
N ASN A 169 -8.48 9.06 26.21
CA ASN A 169 -7.29 9.90 26.30
C ASN A 169 -6.12 9.22 27.02
N VAL A 170 -6.40 8.33 27.97
CA VAL A 170 -5.39 7.52 28.66
C VAL A 170 -4.86 6.38 27.77
N LEU A 171 -5.72 5.77 26.95
CA LEU A 171 -5.34 4.66 26.07
C LEU A 171 -4.69 5.11 24.75
N LEU A 172 -5.02 6.31 24.27
CA LEU A 172 -4.51 6.87 23.02
C LEU A 172 -2.97 6.82 22.90
N PRO A 173 -2.18 7.26 23.91
CA PRO A 173 -0.72 7.16 23.86
C PRO A 173 -0.23 5.73 23.68
N GLN A 174 -0.85 4.75 24.32
CA GLN A 174 -0.47 3.34 24.19
C GLN A 174 -0.81 2.79 22.81
N MET A 175 -1.99 3.12 22.27
CA MET A 175 -2.36 2.75 20.90
C MET A 175 -1.43 3.37 19.86
N VAL A 176 -1.06 4.64 20.03
CA VAL A 176 -0.09 5.32 19.15
C VAL A 176 1.26 4.61 19.21
N LYS A 177 1.71 4.23 20.41
CA LYS A 177 2.96 3.49 20.60
C LYS A 177 2.90 2.12 19.92
N GLU A 178 1.78 1.41 20.01
CA GLU A 178 1.58 0.12 19.33
C GLU A 178 1.63 0.27 17.80
N VAL A 179 0.96 1.28 17.25
CA VAL A 179 1.00 1.58 15.81
C VAL A 179 2.42 1.94 15.38
N GLN A 180 3.12 2.79 16.13
CA GLN A 180 4.52 3.14 15.86
C GLN A 180 5.43 1.91 15.89
N HIS A 181 5.26 1.01 16.86
CA HIS A 181 6.00 -0.25 16.91
C HIS A 181 5.70 -1.16 15.71
N ALA A 182 4.44 -1.27 15.31
CA ALA A 182 4.04 -2.07 14.15
C ALA A 182 4.67 -1.52 12.86
N MET A 183 4.61 -0.19 12.66
CA MET A 183 5.26 0.50 11.54
C MET A 183 6.76 0.31 11.53
N MET A 184 7.42 0.48 12.68
CA MET A 184 8.87 0.29 12.82
C MET A 184 9.28 -1.14 12.47
N ARG A 185 8.52 -2.13 12.99
CA ARG A 185 8.72 -3.54 12.66
C ARG A 185 8.61 -3.78 11.16
N GLN A 186 7.59 -3.22 10.51
CA GLN A 186 7.38 -3.40 9.09
C GLN A 186 8.45 -2.71 8.24
N TYR A 187 8.90 -1.52 8.64
CA TYR A 187 10.02 -0.82 8.03
C TYR A 187 11.31 -1.66 8.11
N VAL A 188 11.60 -2.23 9.28
CA VAL A 188 12.75 -3.13 9.48
C VAL A 188 12.65 -4.38 8.62
N LEU A 189 11.50 -5.08 8.62
CA LEU A 189 11.30 -6.27 7.80
C LEU A 189 11.43 -5.97 6.30
N ALA A 190 10.86 -4.86 5.82
CA ALA A 190 11.00 -4.43 4.43
C ALA A 190 12.46 -4.07 4.07
N GLY A 191 13.18 -3.43 5.00
CA GLY A 191 14.61 -3.15 4.85
C GLY A 191 15.43 -4.43 4.72
N ILE A 192 15.18 -5.41 5.60
CA ILE A 192 15.85 -6.73 5.54
C ILE A 192 15.52 -7.41 4.20
N ALA A 193 14.25 -7.51 3.84
CA ALA A 193 13.81 -8.13 2.59
C ALA A 193 14.54 -7.53 1.37
N ARG A 194 14.64 -6.20 1.30
CA ARG A 194 15.35 -5.50 0.21
C ARG A 194 16.84 -5.82 0.16
N ILE A 195 17.50 -5.94 1.32
CA ILE A 195 18.92 -6.30 1.37
C ILE A 195 19.11 -7.73 0.91
N LEU A 196 18.26 -8.66 1.37
CA LEU A 196 18.31 -10.06 0.97
C LEU A 196 18.12 -10.17 -0.55
N ASP A 197 17.06 -9.58 -1.09
CA ASP A 197 16.69 -9.59 -2.51
C ASP A 197 17.81 -9.05 -3.43
N ASN A 198 18.55 -8.02 -2.98
CA ASN A 198 19.68 -7.46 -3.75
C ASN A 198 20.95 -8.32 -3.71
N ASN A 199 21.03 -9.32 -2.82
CA ASN A 199 22.23 -10.13 -2.60
C ASN A 199 22.05 -11.59 -3.04
N ILE A 200 20.86 -11.96 -3.50
CA ILE A 200 20.50 -13.29 -4.02
C ILE A 200 20.32 -13.24 -5.54
N HIS A 201 20.35 -14.40 -6.20
CA HIS A 201 20.08 -14.50 -7.64
C HIS A 201 18.58 -14.57 -7.94
N ASP A 202 18.18 -14.21 -9.17
CA ASP A 202 16.78 -14.21 -9.61
C ASP A 202 16.08 -15.58 -9.53
N PHE A 203 16.84 -16.69 -9.52
CA PHE A 203 16.31 -18.05 -9.40
C PHE A 203 16.20 -18.55 -7.95
N GLU A 204 16.73 -17.80 -6.98
CA GLU A 204 16.62 -18.08 -5.55
C GLU A 204 15.29 -17.52 -5.02
N THR A 205 14.70 -18.18 -4.01
CA THR A 205 13.38 -17.79 -3.50
C THR A 205 13.45 -17.31 -2.06
N ILE A 206 12.77 -16.19 -1.76
CA ILE A 206 12.60 -15.64 -0.41
C ILE A 206 11.12 -15.62 -0.03
N ALA A 207 10.81 -16.06 1.19
CA ALA A 207 9.50 -15.89 1.81
C ALA A 207 9.62 -15.42 3.26
N LEU A 208 8.60 -14.72 3.77
CA LEU A 208 8.48 -14.34 5.17
C LEU A 208 7.40 -15.18 5.85
N ARG A 209 7.75 -15.90 6.91
CA ARG A 209 6.83 -16.70 7.73
C ARG A 209 7.05 -16.43 9.21
N ASP A 210 6.03 -15.97 9.92
CA ASP A 210 6.06 -15.78 11.37
C ASP A 210 7.31 -15.01 11.87
N ASN A 211 7.66 -13.93 11.15
CA ASN A 211 8.88 -13.12 11.34
C ASN A 211 10.23 -13.72 10.93
N ASN A 212 10.24 -14.89 10.31
CA ASN A 212 11.45 -15.53 9.82
C ASN A 212 11.51 -15.44 8.30
N PHE A 213 12.65 -14.99 7.77
CA PHE A 213 12.93 -15.07 6.35
C PHE A 213 13.42 -16.48 6.02
N ILE A 214 12.76 -17.13 5.07
CA ILE A 214 13.13 -18.44 4.55
C ILE A 214 13.70 -18.22 3.15
N LEU A 215 14.96 -18.60 2.98
CA LEU A 215 15.66 -18.59 1.69
C LEU A 215 15.79 -20.01 1.17
N VAL A 216 15.49 -20.21 -0.10
CA VAL A 216 15.76 -21.46 -0.81
C VAL A 216 16.79 -21.19 -1.89
N LEU A 217 17.96 -21.82 -1.72
CA LEU A 217 19.12 -21.68 -2.59
C LEU A 217 19.33 -23.02 -3.31
N PRO A 218 18.94 -23.14 -4.59
CA PRO A 218 19.12 -24.39 -5.33
C PRO A 218 20.58 -24.57 -5.75
N GLU A 219 20.98 -25.83 -5.92
CA GLU A 219 22.27 -26.21 -6.53
C GLU A 219 23.55 -25.74 -5.79
N ILE A 220 23.47 -25.53 -4.48
CA ILE A 220 24.64 -25.15 -3.66
C ILE A 220 25.00 -26.20 -2.60
N THR A 221 26.26 -26.22 -2.16
CA THR A 221 26.73 -27.09 -1.06
C THR A 221 26.49 -26.48 0.33
N ALA A 222 26.78 -27.25 1.38
CA ALA A 222 26.71 -26.78 2.76
C ALA A 222 27.62 -25.58 3.03
N GLU A 223 28.86 -25.70 2.57
CA GLU A 223 29.90 -24.72 2.78
C GLU A 223 29.57 -23.42 2.04
N GLU A 224 28.97 -23.51 0.86
CA GLU A 224 28.49 -22.37 0.08
C GLU A 224 27.29 -21.70 0.75
N ALA A 225 26.34 -22.47 1.29
CA ALA A 225 25.19 -21.94 2.02
C ALA A 225 25.64 -21.13 3.25
N ASP A 226 26.64 -21.61 3.99
CA ASP A 226 27.21 -20.91 5.14
C ASP A 226 27.91 -19.61 4.74
N GLN A 227 28.62 -19.59 3.60
CA GLN A 227 29.24 -18.37 3.07
C GLN A 227 28.18 -17.33 2.68
N VAL A 228 27.12 -17.75 2.00
CA VAL A 228 25.99 -16.87 1.66
C VAL A 228 25.32 -16.35 2.92
N ALA A 229 25.08 -17.20 3.92
CA ALA A 229 24.51 -16.81 5.21
C ALA A 229 25.36 -15.71 5.90
N GLN A 230 26.69 -15.88 5.97
CA GLN A 230 27.60 -14.89 6.55
C GLN A 230 27.61 -13.57 5.79
N LYS A 231 27.59 -13.63 4.45
CA LYS A 231 27.48 -12.44 3.59
C LYS A 231 26.19 -11.66 3.86
N LEU A 232 25.05 -12.36 3.92
CA LEU A 232 23.73 -11.76 4.18
C LEU A 232 23.65 -11.15 5.60
N GLN A 233 24.15 -11.87 6.62
CA GLN A 233 24.25 -11.32 7.99
C GLN A 233 25.08 -10.04 8.02
N SER A 234 26.22 -10.02 7.33
CA SER A 234 27.11 -8.86 7.29
C SER A 234 26.46 -7.68 6.59
N ALA A 235 25.80 -7.90 5.44
CA ALA A 235 25.09 -6.86 4.71
C ALA A 235 23.97 -6.22 5.56
N VAL A 236 23.18 -7.03 6.27
CA VAL A 236 22.11 -6.54 7.15
C VAL A 236 22.66 -5.81 8.37
N LYS A 237 23.73 -6.33 8.99
CA LYS A 237 24.40 -5.68 10.12
C LYS A 237 25.01 -4.34 9.72
N GLU A 238 25.58 -4.23 8.52
CA GLU A 238 26.17 -2.99 8.03
C GLU A 238 25.11 -1.90 7.78
N HIS A 239 24.03 -2.25 7.07
CA HIS A 239 23.02 -1.30 6.59
C HIS A 239 21.96 -0.96 7.64
N LEU A 240 21.50 -1.94 8.43
CA LEU A 240 20.41 -1.76 9.39
C LEU A 240 20.85 -1.77 10.84
N LYS A 241 22.13 -2.10 11.11
CA LYS A 241 22.66 -2.28 12.49
C LYS A 241 21.91 -3.35 13.29
N ILE A 242 21.29 -4.30 12.60
CA ILE A 242 20.54 -5.42 13.18
C ILE A 242 21.35 -6.70 12.99
N GLN A 243 21.38 -7.55 14.01
CA GLN A 243 22.00 -8.88 13.92
C GLN A 243 20.92 -9.89 13.52
N LEU A 244 21.16 -10.60 12.41
CA LEU A 244 20.33 -11.72 11.99
C LEU A 244 20.86 -13.01 12.60
N GLN A 245 19.95 -13.82 13.13
CA GLN A 245 20.22 -15.21 13.46
C GLN A 245 19.93 -16.01 12.20
N VAL A 246 20.93 -16.73 11.68
CA VAL A 246 20.78 -17.55 10.48
C VAL A 246 21.21 -18.96 10.80
N GLY A 247 20.38 -19.91 10.41
CA GLY A 247 20.71 -21.32 10.38
C GLY A 247 20.50 -21.84 8.97
N THR A 248 21.34 -22.78 8.59
CA THR A 248 21.32 -23.46 7.30
C THR A 248 20.81 -24.88 7.52
N ALA A 249 20.20 -25.46 6.49
CA ALA A 249 19.85 -26.86 6.47
C ALA A 249 19.89 -27.42 5.05
N ASN A 250 20.33 -28.66 4.89
CA ASN A 250 20.70 -29.19 3.59
C ASN A 250 19.93 -30.45 3.17
N PHE A 251 19.54 -30.47 1.91
CA PHE A 251 19.01 -31.64 1.23
C PHE A 251 20.12 -32.36 0.43
N PRO A 252 20.17 -33.70 0.42
CA PRO A 252 19.37 -34.65 1.21
C PRO A 252 19.99 -34.98 2.57
N GLY A 253 21.09 -34.32 2.97
CA GLY A 253 21.91 -34.74 4.11
C GLY A 253 21.22 -34.70 5.48
N GLU A 254 20.34 -33.72 5.71
CA GLU A 254 19.75 -33.49 7.04
C GLU A 254 18.26 -33.79 7.09
N ALA A 255 17.52 -33.53 6.01
CA ALA A 255 16.09 -33.81 5.95
C ALA A 255 15.63 -34.12 4.51
N MET A 256 14.52 -34.86 4.43
CA MET A 256 13.95 -35.36 3.16
C MET A 256 12.68 -34.60 2.72
N THR A 257 12.17 -33.68 3.54
CA THR A 257 10.98 -32.86 3.24
C THR A 257 11.29 -31.39 3.44
N PHE A 258 10.57 -30.53 2.72
CA PHE A 258 10.73 -29.08 2.82
C PHE A 258 10.43 -28.56 4.23
N GLU A 259 9.35 -29.04 4.84
CA GLU A 259 8.95 -28.65 6.19
C GLU A 259 10.03 -28.97 7.22
N SER A 260 10.63 -30.17 7.14
CA SER A 260 11.70 -30.57 8.05
C SER A 260 13.00 -29.79 7.82
N LEU A 261 13.31 -29.41 6.57
CA LEU A 261 14.45 -28.52 6.28
C LEU A 261 14.24 -27.13 6.91
N VAL A 262 13.04 -26.57 6.79
CA VAL A 262 12.71 -25.27 7.41
C VAL A 262 12.81 -25.34 8.93
N GLU A 263 12.27 -26.38 9.56
CA GLU A 263 12.36 -26.56 11.01
C GLU A 263 13.83 -26.70 11.48
N MET A 264 14.65 -27.44 10.74
CA MET A 264 16.07 -27.61 11.01
C MET A 264 16.83 -26.29 10.91
N ALA A 265 16.61 -25.54 9.83
CA ALA A 265 17.24 -24.23 9.61
C ALA A 265 16.87 -23.24 10.73
N LEU A 266 15.59 -23.21 11.14
CA LEU A 266 15.13 -22.36 12.24
C LEU A 266 15.73 -22.78 13.59
N LYS A 267 15.91 -24.09 13.82
CA LYS A 267 16.56 -24.61 15.04
C LYS A 267 18.06 -24.29 15.07
N ASN A 268 18.72 -24.32 13.91
CA ASN A 268 20.14 -24.02 13.75
C ASN A 268 20.42 -22.52 13.84
N ALA A 269 19.42 -21.66 13.63
CA ALA A 269 19.51 -20.21 13.85
C ALA A 269 19.61 -19.91 15.35
N GLN A 270 20.80 -20.12 15.94
CA GLN A 270 21.05 -19.85 17.36
C GLN A 270 21.31 -18.35 17.63
N PRO A 271 20.98 -17.86 18.84
CA PRO A 271 21.37 -16.53 19.28
C PRO A 271 22.90 -16.41 19.42
N PRO A 272 23.50 -15.26 19.08
CA PRO A 272 24.94 -15.06 19.21
C PRO A 272 25.37 -15.13 20.69
N ASP A 273 26.24 -16.08 21.01
CA ASP A 273 27.03 -16.23 22.23
C ASP A 273 26.30 -16.08 23.59
N ARG A 274 25.74 -17.20 24.07
CA ARG A 274 25.99 -17.64 25.45
C ARG A 274 27.17 -18.61 25.42
N VAL A 275 28.39 -18.07 25.30
CA VAL A 275 29.56 -18.79 25.85
C VAL A 275 29.29 -18.94 27.33
N LEU A 276 29.03 -20.18 27.75
CA LEU A 276 28.94 -20.56 29.16
C LEU A 276 30.22 -20.08 29.86
N ALA A 277 30.14 -18.94 30.53
CA ALA A 277 31.09 -18.59 31.57
C ALA A 277 30.94 -19.68 32.64
N THR A 278 31.82 -20.68 32.57
CA THR A 278 32.03 -21.63 33.64
C THR A 278 32.33 -20.80 34.89
N PRO A 279 31.60 -20.97 36.01
CA PRO A 279 31.98 -20.29 37.23
C PRO A 279 33.36 -20.80 37.60
N LYS A 280 34.38 -19.93 37.54
CA LYS A 280 35.68 -20.18 38.19
C LYS A 280 35.37 -20.56 39.63
N GLN A 281 35.68 -21.80 39.99
CA GLN A 281 35.75 -22.23 41.37
C GLN A 281 36.65 -21.25 42.10
N VAL A 282 36.07 -20.50 43.04
CA VAL A 282 36.83 -19.68 43.99
C VAL A 282 37.55 -20.68 44.88
N THR A 283 38.84 -20.87 44.63
CA THR A 283 39.75 -21.55 45.53
C THR A 283 39.80 -20.76 46.85
N THR A 284 39.22 -21.35 47.89
CA THR A 284 39.46 -20.99 49.29
C THR A 284 40.96 -21.07 49.57
N PRO A 285 41.63 -20.00 50.05
CA PRO A 285 42.90 -20.17 50.73
C PRO A 285 42.63 -20.58 52.18
N GLN A 286 43.00 -21.82 52.50
CA GLN A 286 43.30 -22.22 53.86
C GLN A 286 44.53 -21.47 54.36
N ASN A 287 44.33 -20.72 55.44
CA ASN A 287 45.11 -20.73 56.69
C ASN A 287 46.63 -20.45 56.67
N LEU A 288 47.02 -19.44 57.45
CA LEU A 288 48.24 -19.26 58.27
C LEU A 288 48.38 -17.73 58.46
N GLY A 289 48.52 -17.13 59.63
CA GLY A 289 48.76 -17.58 61.00
C GLY A 289 48.94 -16.31 61.84
N ASP A 290 48.97 -16.50 63.15
CA ASP A 290 49.46 -15.61 64.21
C ASP A 290 50.12 -14.28 63.80
N ILE A 291 49.76 -13.18 64.48
CA ILE A 291 50.69 -12.34 65.25
C ILE A 291 49.88 -11.45 66.20
N ARG A 292 50.35 -11.45 67.45
CA ARG A 292 49.94 -10.63 68.59
C ARG A 292 50.22 -9.14 68.37
N LEU A 293 49.35 -8.27 68.87
CA LEU A 293 49.63 -7.21 69.87
C LEU A 293 48.33 -6.49 70.24
#